data_AF-A0A524KBD0-F1
#
_entry.id   AF-A0A524KBD0-F1
#
_cell.length_a   1.000
_cell.length_b   1.000
_cell.length_c   1.000
_cell.angle_alpha   90.00
_cell.angle_beta   90.00
_cell.angle_gamma   90.00
#
_symmetry.space_group_name_H-M   'P 1'
#
loop_
_entity.id
_entity.type
_entity.pdbx_description
1 polymer ?
#
loop_
_entity_poly.entity_id
_entity_poly.type
_entity_poly.pdbx_seq_one_letter_code
_entity_poly.pdbx_strand_id
1 'polypeptide(L)' 'MNDQQIYAALELADHEVRLLIGEFHNTRLNILKVEKVKCSGIEGVTIVDQDAVVTALK' A
#
# COMPACT_ATOMS: atom_id res chain seq x y z
N MET A 1 -8.70 -22.75 16.19
CA MET A 1 -9.02 -21.35 15.83
C MET A 1 -8.32 -21.09 14.52
N ASN A 2 -9.06 -20.78 13.46
CA ASN A 2 -8.49 -20.52 12.15
C ASN A 2 -8.14 -19.03 12.14
N ASP A 3 -6.91 -18.69 12.49
CA ASP A 3 -6.44 -17.30 12.45
C ASP A 3 -6.35 -16.89 10.99
N GLN A 4 -7.41 -16.28 10.45
CA GLN A 4 -7.38 -15.67 9.12
C GLN A 4 -6.28 -14.61 9.11
N GLN A 5 -5.20 -14.88 8.39
CA GLN A 5 -4.08 -13.95 8.24
C GLN A 5 -4.38 -12.99 7.11
N ILE A 6 -4.52 -11.72 7.46
CA ILE A 6 -4.61 -10.61 6.52
C ILE A 6 -3.19 -10.06 6.30
N TYR A 7 -2.84 -9.88 5.03
CA TYR A 7 -1.59 -9.32 4.57
C TYR A 7 -1.85 -7.95 3.97
N ALA A 8 -0.98 -7.00 4.28
CA ALA A 8 -0.99 -5.67 3.69
C ALA A 8 0.37 -5.40 3.03
N ALA A 9 0.35 -4.89 1.81
CA ALA A 9 1.52 -4.41 1.09
C ALA A 9 1.31 -2.94 0.73
N LEU A 10 2.28 -2.11 1.10
CA LEU A 10 2.31 -0.68 0.78
C LEU A 10 3.42 -0.43 -0.22
N GLU A 11 3.06 0.16 -1.36
CA GLU A 11 4.00 0.58 -2.41
C GLU A 11 4.02 2.11 -2.48
N LEU A 12 5.23 2.69 -2.40
CA LEU A 12 5.49 4.10 -2.66
C LEU A 12 6.06 4.19 -4.07
N ALA A 13 5.25 4.66 -5.01
CA ALA A 13 5.62 4.82 -6.41
C ALA A 13 5.68 6.32 -6.78
N ASP A 14 6.30 6.61 -7.92
CA ASP A 14 6.39 7.98 -8.42
C ASP A 14 4.99 8.60 -8.50
N HIS A 15 4.81 9.71 -7.80
CA HIS A 15 3.54 10.44 -7.69
C HIS A 15 2.32 9.69 -7.08
N GLU A 16 2.48 8.47 -6.55
CA GLU A 16 1.37 7.70 -5.97
C GLU A 16 1.77 6.74 -4.87
N VAL A 17 0.83 6.49 -3.96
CA VAL A 17 0.93 5.48 -2.91
C VAL A 17 -0.16 4.46 -3.13
N ARG A 18 0.19 3.17 -3.08
CA ARG A 18 -0.75 2.07 -3.30
C ARG A 18 -0.75 1.11 -2.11
N LEU A 19 -1.93 0.79 -1.61
CA LEU A 19 -2.14 -0.19 -0.55
C LEU A 19 -2.90 -1.39 -1.11
N LEU A 20 -2.33 -2.58 -0.97
CA LEU A 20 -2.99 -3.84 -1.28
C LEU A 20 -3.24 -4.61 0.02
N ILE A 21 -4.47 -5.07 0.21
CA ILE A 21 -4.87 -5.93 1.31
C ILE A 21 -5.35 -7.25 0.72
N GLY A 22 -4.83 -8.36 1.23
CA GLY A 22 -5.24 -9.69 0.80
C GLY A 22 -5.11 -10.74 1.88
N GLU A 23 -5.66 -11.92 1.62
CA GLU A 23 -5.51 -13.10 2.47
C GLU A 23 -4.98 -14.27 1.64
N PHE A 24 -4.16 -15.13 2.24
CA PHE A 24 -3.79 -16.38 1.60
C PHE A 24 -4.83 -17.46 1.92
N HIS A 25 -5.44 -18.00 0.87
CA HIS A 25 -6.38 -19.11 0.97
C HIS A 25 -6.01 -20.19 -0.05
N ASN A 26 -5.74 -21.42 0.40
CA ASN A 26 -5.31 -22.54 -0.44
C ASN A 26 -4.18 -22.16 -1.41
N THR A 27 -3.09 -21.57 -0.88
CA THR A 27 -1.90 -21.11 -1.64
C THR A 27 -2.14 -19.99 -2.65
N ARG A 28 -3.34 -19.41 -2.69
CA ARG A 28 -3.68 -18.26 -3.53
C ARG A 28 -3.78 -17.02 -2.68
N LEU A 29 -3.22 -15.91 -3.16
CA LEU A 29 -3.44 -14.60 -2.58
C LEU A 29 -4.75 -14.03 -3.12
N ASN A 30 -5.77 -13.93 -2.27
CA ASN A 30 -7.01 -13.26 -2.58
C ASN A 30 -6.88 -11.78 -2.23
N ILE A 31 -7.02 -10.91 -3.22
CA ILE A 31 -7.02 -9.46 -2.98
C ILE A 31 -8.40 -9.04 -2.48
N LEU A 32 -8.44 -8.51 -1.27
CA LEU A 32 -9.66 -8.01 -0.63
C LEU A 32 -9.88 -6.54 -1.00
N LYS A 33 -8.81 -5.76 -1.07
CA LYS A 33 -8.87 -4.32 -1.32
C LYS A 33 -7.60 -3.81 -1.98
N VAL A 34 -7.78 -2.87 -2.90
CA VAL A 34 -6.70 -2.03 -3.44
C VAL A 34 -7.11 -0.58 -3.25
N GLU A 35 -6.23 0.22 -2.68
CA GLU A 35 -6.38 1.67 -2.56
C GLU A 35 -5.19 2.38 -3.21
N LYS A 36 -5.46 3.52 -3.83
CA LYS A 36 -4.46 4.34 -4.51
C LYS A 36 -4.68 5.81 -4.20
N VAL A 37 -3.62 6.49 -3.77
CA VAL A 37 -3.65 7.90 -3.40
C VAL A 37 -2.55 8.62 -4.17
N LYS A 38 -2.86 9.76 -4.78
CA LYS A 38 -1.83 10.61 -5.41
C LYS A 38 -0.99 11.26 -4.32
N CYS A 39 0.33 11.25 -4.49
CA CYS A 39 1.27 11.81 -3.53
C CYS A 39 2.35 12.60 -4.26
N SER A 40 2.46 13.91 -4.01
CA SER A 40 3.52 14.75 -4.59
C SER A 40 4.84 14.66 -3.83
N GLY A 41 4.92 13.89 -2.75
CA GLY A 41 6.12 13.78 -1.91
C GLY A 41 7.14 12.74 -2.39
N ILE A 42 6.89 12.10 -3.54
CA ILE A 42 7.75 11.08 -4.14
C ILE A 42 8.09 11.52 -5.55
N GLU A 43 9.38 11.61 -5.85
CA GLU A 43 9.91 11.81 -7.20
C GLU A 43 10.82 10.63 -7.56
N GLY A 44 10.41 9.85 -8.56
CA GLY A 44 11.06 8.62 -8.96
C GLY A 44 11.07 7.58 -7.83
N VAL A 45 12.23 7.40 -7.21
CA VAL A 45 12.46 6.48 -6.08
C VAL A 45 12.88 7.20 -4.80
N THR A 46 12.78 8.54 -4.79
CA THR A 46 13.25 9.38 -3.69
C THR A 46 12.07 10.10 -3.02
N ILE A 47 12.06 10.11 -1.69
CA ILE A 47 11.12 10.92 -0.91
C ILE A 47 11.66 12.35 -0.88
N VAL A 48 10.93 13.27 -1.49
CA VAL A 48 11.27 14.70 -1.56
C VAL A 48 10.53 15.52 -0.50
N ASP A 49 9.36 15.05 -0.06
CA ASP A 49 8.56 15.66 1.00
C ASP A 49 7.93 14.57 1.88
N GLN A 50 8.45 14.43 3.10
CA GLN A 50 8.01 13.42 4.05
C GLN A 50 6.59 13.70 4.60
N ASP A 51 6.22 14.96 4.79
CA ASP A 51 4.91 15.32 5.35
C ASP A 51 3.80 15.04 4.34
N ALA A 52 4.06 15.28 3.05
CA ALA A 52 3.17 14.90 1.97
C ALA A 52 2.97 13.38 1.88
N VAL A 53 4.02 12.58 2.07
CA VAL A 53 3.92 11.12 2.12
C VAL A 53 3.12 10.65 3.33
N VAL A 54 3.40 11.16 4.52
CA VAL A 54 2.65 10.80 5.75
C VAL A 54 1.18 11.17 5.62
N THR A 55 0.86 12.30 4.98
CA THR A 55 -0.52 12.71 4.72
C THR A 55 -1.22 11.77 3.74
N ALA A 56 -0.53 11.31 2.70
CA ALA A 56 -1.07 10.36 1.74
C ALA A 56 -1.31 8.95 2.33
N LEU A 57 -0.70 8.64 3.49
CA LEU A 57 -0.83 7.36 4.20
C LEU A 57 -1.93 7.36 5.28
N LYS A 58 -2.45 8.53 5.65
CA LYS A 58 -3.52 8.68 6.66
C LYS A 58 -4.90 8.49 6.05
#